data_AF-A0A9E5LHI6-F1
#
_entry.id   AF-A0A9E5LHI6-F1
#
_cell.length_a   1.000
_cell.length_b   1.000
_cell.length_c   1.000
_cell.angle_alpha   90.00
_cell.angle_beta   90.00
_cell.angle_gamma   90.00
#
_symmetry.space_group_name_H-M   'P 1'
#
loop_
_entity.id
_entity.type
_entity.pdbx_description
1 polymer ?
#
loop_
_entity_poly.entity_id
_entity_poly.type
_entity_poly.pdbx_seq_one_letter_code
_entity_poly.pdbx_strand_id
1 'polypeptide(L)'
;MLNVVETILGPNLLVWSVELFIKEAQTTKTVSWHQDITYWGMGETDDEVTAWVALSDVSVRAGCMRFIPGSHRNPIVSHHDTYDDNNLLSRGQEIAGISENDAVYGALRPGEMSLHHGRCFHASGPNKSDDRRIGLAIRYVTPEVRHEAPGKDYAMLVRGCDALRGWINVAGPRGLFDASDLEFYDQVLADQSATLAAGASTDVGLYSAT
;
A
#
# COMPACT_ATOMS: atom_id res chain seq x y z
N MET A 1 6.99 -11.55 -11.32
CA MET A 1 6.75 -10.31 -10.57
C MET A 1 7.96 -9.37 -10.62
N LEU A 2 9.09 -9.67 -9.95
CA LEU A 2 10.24 -8.75 -9.88
C LEU A 2 10.74 -8.23 -11.25
N ASN A 3 10.79 -9.08 -12.28
CA ASN A 3 11.20 -8.64 -13.63
C ASN A 3 10.33 -7.51 -14.18
N VAL A 4 9.03 -7.52 -13.89
CA VAL A 4 8.10 -6.47 -14.35
C VAL A 4 8.30 -5.19 -13.53
N VAL A 5 8.47 -5.30 -12.22
CA VAL A 5 8.76 -4.16 -11.33
C VAL A 5 10.07 -3.47 -11.72
N GLU A 6 11.10 -4.25 -12.06
CA GLU A 6 12.39 -3.73 -12.52
C GLU A 6 12.27 -2.91 -13.82
N THR A 7 11.30 -3.23 -14.70
CA THR A 7 11.09 -2.39 -15.90
C THR A 7 10.56 -0.99 -15.58
N ILE A 8 10.00 -0.79 -14.38
CA ILE A 8 9.44 0.50 -13.93
C ILE A 8 10.46 1.24 -13.08
N LEU A 9 10.99 0.59 -12.05
CA LEU A 9 11.84 1.22 -11.03
C LEU A 9 13.35 1.04 -11.25
N GLY A 10 13.75 0.20 -12.21
CA GLY A 10 15.15 -0.15 -12.43
C GLY A 10 15.64 -1.30 -11.55
N PRO A 11 16.97 -1.51 -11.48
CA PRO A 11 17.55 -2.78 -11.04
C PRO A 11 17.65 -2.94 -9.52
N ASN A 12 17.54 -1.86 -8.75
CA ASN A 12 17.70 -1.89 -7.30
C ASN A 12 16.32 -1.79 -6.65
N LEU A 13 15.85 -2.89 -6.07
CA LEU A 13 14.49 -2.99 -5.56
C LEU A 13 14.51 -3.46 -4.11
N LEU A 14 13.77 -2.72 -3.28
CA LEU A 14 13.41 -3.14 -1.94
C LEU A 14 11.90 -3.37 -1.84
N VAL A 15 11.49 -4.31 -0.99
CA VAL A 15 10.11 -4.41 -0.50
C VAL A 15 10.05 -3.65 0.81
N TRP A 16 9.28 -2.56 0.82
CA TRP A 16 9.09 -1.73 2.01
C TRP A 16 7.97 -2.27 2.89
N SER A 17 6.83 -2.61 2.30
CA SER A 17 5.68 -3.12 3.05
C SER A 17 4.86 -4.13 2.25
N VAL A 18 4.16 -4.99 3.00
CA VAL A 18 3.25 -5.99 2.47
C VAL A 18 1.98 -5.97 3.31
N GLU A 19 0.82 -5.91 2.67
CA GLU A 19 -0.46 -5.79 3.37
C GLU A 19 -1.55 -6.63 2.69
N LEU A 20 -2.42 -7.23 3.51
CA LEU A 20 -3.60 -7.96 3.04
C LEU A 20 -4.83 -7.06 3.05
N PHE A 21 -5.46 -6.93 1.88
CA PHE A 21 -6.73 -6.22 1.71
C PHE A 21 -7.86 -7.24 1.51
N ILE A 22 -8.51 -7.58 2.61
CA ILE A 22 -9.60 -8.57 2.64
C ILE A 22 -10.96 -7.86 2.69
N LYS A 23 -11.87 -8.24 1.80
CA LYS A 23 -13.29 -7.89 1.90
C LYS A 23 -14.11 -9.16 1.99
N GLU A 24 -14.74 -9.38 3.14
CA GLU A 24 -15.66 -10.50 3.33
C GLU A 24 -16.84 -10.46 2.35
N ALA A 25 -17.44 -11.63 2.11
CA ALA A 25 -18.63 -11.75 1.27
C ALA A 25 -19.73 -10.79 1.73
N GLN A 26 -20.42 -10.16 0.77
CA GLN A 26 -21.52 -9.23 1.00
C GLN A 26 -21.20 -8.00 1.90
N THR A 27 -19.93 -7.70 2.16
CA THR A 27 -19.57 -6.54 2.98
C THR A 27 -19.83 -5.21 2.26
N THR A 28 -20.35 -4.23 2.99
CA THR A 28 -20.53 -2.85 2.53
C THR A 28 -19.24 -2.03 2.56
N LYS A 29 -18.15 -2.58 3.10
CA LYS A 29 -16.89 -1.86 3.27
C LYS A 29 -16.29 -1.41 1.94
N THR A 30 -15.88 -0.14 1.87
CA THR A 30 -15.30 0.51 0.71
C THR A 30 -13.91 1.07 1.01
N VAL A 31 -13.22 1.49 -0.05
CA VAL A 31 -12.04 2.35 0.04
C VAL A 31 -12.36 3.54 -0.86
N SER A 32 -12.37 4.75 -0.31
CA SER A 32 -12.59 6.01 -1.03
C SER A 32 -11.46 6.32 -2.01
N TRP A 33 -11.69 7.31 -2.88
CA TRP A 33 -10.65 7.82 -3.77
C TRP A 33 -9.51 8.44 -2.96
N HIS A 34 -8.29 7.94 -3.15
CA HIS A 34 -7.12 8.41 -2.42
C HIS A 34 -5.82 8.20 -3.22
N GLN A 35 -4.73 8.76 -2.69
CA GLN A 35 -3.36 8.46 -3.06
C GLN A 35 -2.69 7.72 -1.89
N ASP A 36 -2.05 6.58 -2.15
CA ASP A 36 -1.38 5.82 -1.10
C ASP A 36 -0.21 6.63 -0.48
N ILE A 37 0.60 7.28 -1.34
CA ILE A 37 1.89 7.91 -0.96
C ILE A 37 1.73 9.01 0.10
N THR A 38 0.55 9.63 0.18
CA THR A 38 0.18 10.65 1.17
C THR A 38 0.45 10.21 2.62
N TYR A 39 0.49 8.90 2.87
CA TYR A 39 0.51 8.33 4.22
C TYR A 39 1.80 7.61 4.58
N TRP A 40 2.76 7.52 3.67
CA TRP A 40 3.97 6.71 3.86
C TRP A 40 5.13 7.47 4.50
N GLY A 41 5.03 8.80 4.63
CA GLY A 41 6.12 9.62 5.20
C GLY A 41 7.39 9.67 4.34
N MET A 42 7.27 9.31 3.06
CA MET A 42 8.36 9.28 2.06
C MET A 42 8.45 10.56 1.21
N GLY A 43 7.58 11.54 1.47
CA GLY A 43 7.41 12.70 0.60
C GLY A 43 6.83 12.34 -0.77
N GLU A 44 6.85 13.31 -1.68
CA GLU A 44 6.53 13.06 -3.10
C GLU A 44 7.73 12.41 -3.80
N THR A 45 7.59 11.16 -4.21
CA THR A 45 8.60 10.43 -4.98
C THR A 45 8.00 9.70 -6.18
N ASP A 46 8.84 9.45 -7.19
CA ASP A 46 8.58 8.58 -8.35
C ASP A 46 9.23 7.19 -8.18
N ASP A 47 9.95 6.98 -7.09
CA ASP A 47 10.80 5.82 -6.83
C ASP A 47 10.04 4.67 -6.13
N GLU A 48 8.75 4.54 -6.39
CA GLU A 48 7.88 3.53 -5.78
C GLU A 48 6.84 2.95 -6.76
N VAL A 49 6.46 1.70 -6.52
CA VAL A 49 5.32 1.08 -7.19
C VAL A 49 4.68 0.03 -6.29
N THR A 50 3.34 0.03 -6.24
CA THR A 50 2.57 -1.02 -5.59
C THR A 50 2.23 -2.11 -6.58
N ALA A 51 2.59 -3.35 -6.26
CA ALA A 51 2.05 -4.55 -6.88
C ALA A 51 0.89 -5.10 -6.06
N TRP A 52 -0.32 -5.01 -6.61
CA TRP A 52 -1.52 -5.55 -5.98
C TRP A 52 -1.86 -6.89 -6.63
N VAL A 53 -1.70 -7.98 -5.87
CA VAL A 53 -1.84 -9.36 -6.34
C VAL A 53 -3.18 -9.93 -5.88
N ALA A 54 -3.95 -10.48 -6.82
CA ALA A 54 -5.20 -11.15 -6.54
C ALA A 54 -4.96 -12.56 -5.98
N LEU A 55 -5.31 -12.79 -4.71
CA LEU A 55 -5.27 -14.13 -4.10
C LEU A 55 -6.63 -14.86 -4.19
N SER A 56 -7.71 -14.14 -4.50
CA SER A 56 -9.02 -14.69 -4.87
C SER A 56 -9.62 -13.94 -6.07
N ASP A 57 -10.90 -14.16 -6.42
CA ASP A 57 -11.55 -13.42 -7.50
C ASP A 57 -11.68 -11.94 -7.14
N VAL A 58 -11.29 -11.06 -8.08
CA VAL A 58 -11.32 -9.61 -7.93
C VAL A 58 -12.10 -9.04 -9.10
N SER A 59 -13.32 -9.53 -9.29
CA SER A 59 -14.27 -8.98 -10.25
C SER A 59 -14.85 -7.64 -9.79
N VAL A 60 -15.56 -6.96 -10.70
CA VAL A 60 -16.35 -5.75 -10.37
C VAL A 60 -17.35 -6.05 -9.25
N ARG A 61 -17.96 -7.24 -9.24
CA ARG A 61 -18.89 -7.66 -8.20
C ARG A 61 -18.19 -7.91 -6.86
N ALA A 62 -16.96 -8.44 -6.88
CA ALA A 62 -16.11 -8.60 -5.69
C ALA A 62 -15.49 -7.27 -5.19
N GLY A 63 -15.86 -6.16 -5.82
CA GLY A 63 -15.43 -4.82 -5.44
C GLY A 63 -14.00 -4.53 -5.84
N CYS A 64 -13.54 -4.94 -7.03
CA CYS A 64 -12.18 -4.64 -7.52
C CYS A 64 -11.79 -3.16 -7.39
N MET A 65 -10.49 -2.90 -7.43
CA MET A 65 -10.00 -1.53 -7.48
C MET A 65 -10.47 -0.82 -8.75
N ARG A 66 -10.61 0.49 -8.65
CA ARG A 66 -10.88 1.41 -9.74
C ARG A 66 -9.80 2.45 -9.74
N PHE A 67 -9.41 2.90 -10.92
CA PHE A 67 -8.32 3.84 -11.13
C PHE A 67 -8.77 4.99 -12.02
N ILE A 68 -8.26 6.19 -11.77
CA ILE A 68 -8.35 7.30 -12.73
C ILE A 68 -7.09 7.30 -13.61
N PRO A 69 -7.18 6.97 -14.91
CA PRO A 69 -6.01 6.93 -15.78
C PRO A 69 -5.25 8.26 -15.81
N GLY A 70 -3.92 8.21 -15.73
CA GLY A 70 -3.07 9.40 -15.79
C GLY A 70 -3.01 10.25 -14.51
N SER A 71 -3.85 9.97 -13.51
CA SER A 71 -3.90 10.73 -12.25
C SER A 71 -2.61 10.72 -11.44
N HIS A 72 -1.75 9.71 -11.61
CA HIS A 72 -0.43 9.62 -10.98
C HIS A 72 0.52 10.76 -11.32
N ARG A 73 0.24 11.53 -12.38
CA ARG A 73 1.02 12.71 -12.78
C ARG A 73 0.69 13.95 -11.95
N ASN A 74 -0.40 13.92 -11.21
CA ASN A 74 -0.72 14.98 -10.27
C ASN A 74 0.20 14.86 -9.04
N PRO A 75 0.55 15.98 -8.39
CA PRO A 75 1.16 15.95 -7.07
C PRO A 75 0.19 15.31 -6.05
N ILE A 76 0.62 15.23 -4.78
CA ILE A 76 -0.31 14.91 -3.69
C ILE A 76 -1.36 16.02 -3.62
N VAL A 77 -2.63 15.63 -3.73
CA VAL A 77 -3.75 16.56 -3.65
C VAL A 77 -4.37 16.59 -2.26
N SER A 78 -5.23 17.57 -1.99
CA SER A 78 -5.94 17.67 -0.72
C SER A 78 -6.84 16.44 -0.51
N HIS A 79 -6.75 15.84 0.67
CA HIS A 79 -7.62 14.78 1.15
C HIS A 79 -8.45 15.31 2.32
N HIS A 80 -9.72 14.94 2.39
CA HIS A 80 -10.58 15.24 3.54
C HIS A 80 -10.79 13.97 4.37
N ASP A 81 -10.66 14.07 5.69
CA ASP A 81 -11.01 12.97 6.59
C ASP A 81 -12.52 12.88 6.74
N THR A 82 -13.10 11.71 6.52
CA THR A 82 -14.54 11.47 6.69
C THR A 82 -14.86 10.62 7.93
N TYR A 83 -13.88 9.87 8.44
CA TYR A 83 -14.06 8.90 9.54
C TYR A 83 -15.26 7.95 9.34
N ASP A 84 -15.64 7.66 8.09
CA ASP A 84 -16.74 6.76 7.79
C ASP A 84 -16.38 5.33 8.20
N ASP A 85 -17.17 4.73 9.10
CA ASP A 85 -17.00 3.35 9.55
C ASP A 85 -17.00 2.34 8.39
N ASN A 86 -17.62 2.64 7.25
CA ASN A 86 -17.61 1.79 6.07
C ASN A 86 -16.34 1.93 5.24
N ASN A 87 -15.48 2.89 5.52
CA ASN A 87 -14.21 3.05 4.84
C ASN A 87 -13.14 2.21 5.54
N LEU A 88 -12.36 1.46 4.76
CA LEU A 88 -11.25 0.67 5.28
C LEU A 88 -9.99 1.52 5.52
N LEU A 89 -9.97 2.77 5.04
CA LEU A 89 -8.90 3.70 5.39
C LEU A 89 -9.14 4.27 6.79
N SER A 90 -8.12 4.24 7.64
CA SER A 90 -8.23 4.53 9.08
C SER A 90 -8.74 5.94 9.43
N ARG A 91 -8.68 6.92 8.53
CA ARG A 91 -9.30 8.26 8.72
C ARG A 91 -10.40 8.56 7.70
N GLY A 92 -10.83 7.56 6.92
CA GLY A 92 -11.83 7.71 5.88
C GLY A 92 -11.45 8.75 4.81
N GLN A 93 -10.18 8.81 4.42
CA GLN A 93 -9.66 9.91 3.63
C GLN A 93 -10.14 9.89 2.19
N GLU A 94 -10.60 11.02 1.68
CA GLU A 94 -11.19 11.11 0.33
C GLU A 94 -10.66 12.29 -0.47
N ILE A 95 -10.34 12.04 -1.73
CA ILE A 95 -10.21 13.04 -2.80
C ILE A 95 -11.61 13.30 -3.35
N ALA A 96 -12.16 14.48 -3.06
CA ALA A 96 -13.51 14.85 -3.48
C ALA A 96 -13.58 15.21 -4.98
N GLY A 97 -14.78 15.15 -5.55
CA GLY A 97 -15.06 15.65 -6.91
C GLY A 97 -14.57 14.74 -8.04
N ILE A 98 -14.16 13.50 -7.73
CA ILE A 98 -13.81 12.51 -8.74
C ILE A 98 -15.08 11.98 -9.40
N SER A 99 -15.15 12.10 -10.73
CA SER A 99 -16.23 11.53 -11.53
C SER A 99 -16.02 10.02 -11.71
N GLU A 100 -17.02 9.24 -11.30
CA GLU A 100 -17.00 7.79 -11.47
C GLU A 100 -17.01 7.33 -12.93
N ASN A 101 -17.44 8.21 -13.86
CA ASN A 101 -17.43 7.91 -15.29
C ASN A 101 -16.00 7.92 -15.88
N ASP A 102 -15.04 8.53 -15.19
CA ASP A 102 -13.64 8.60 -15.62
C ASP A 102 -12.81 7.42 -15.11
N ALA A 103 -13.42 6.56 -14.27
CA ALA A 103 -12.78 5.43 -13.64
C ALA A 103 -12.71 4.20 -14.53
N VAL A 104 -11.59 3.48 -14.45
CA VAL A 104 -11.41 2.16 -15.08
C VAL A 104 -11.31 1.10 -14.00
N TYR A 105 -12.07 0.02 -14.15
CA TYR A 105 -12.06 -1.13 -13.25
C TYR A 105 -10.81 -2.01 -13.48
N GLY A 106 -10.03 -2.23 -12.44
CA GLY A 106 -8.91 -3.16 -12.41
C GLY A 106 -9.34 -4.54 -11.95
N ALA A 107 -10.23 -5.18 -12.71
CA ALA A 107 -10.66 -6.54 -12.39
C ALA A 107 -9.53 -7.55 -12.67
N LEU A 108 -9.32 -8.48 -11.75
CA LEU A 108 -8.23 -9.47 -11.80
C LEU A 108 -8.75 -10.87 -11.43
N ARG A 109 -8.18 -11.88 -12.08
CA ARG A 109 -8.36 -13.29 -11.71
C ARG A 109 -7.32 -13.69 -10.65
N PRO A 110 -7.57 -14.75 -9.85
CA PRO A 110 -6.57 -15.27 -8.92
C PRO A 110 -5.23 -15.52 -9.61
N GLY A 111 -4.15 -14.98 -9.03
CA GLY A 111 -2.78 -15.05 -9.56
C GLY A 111 -2.38 -13.90 -10.48
N GLU A 112 -3.32 -13.07 -10.94
CA GLU A 112 -3.01 -11.84 -11.68
C GLU A 112 -2.63 -10.70 -10.71
N MET A 113 -2.01 -9.65 -11.26
CA MET A 113 -1.63 -8.47 -10.49
C MET A 113 -1.82 -7.19 -11.31
N SER A 114 -2.12 -6.09 -10.61
CA SER A 114 -1.99 -4.73 -11.14
C SER A 114 -0.76 -4.06 -10.55
N LEU A 115 -0.17 -3.12 -11.30
CA LEU A 115 0.89 -2.24 -10.84
C LEU A 115 0.39 -0.81 -10.89
N HIS A 116 0.53 -0.06 -9.80
CA HIS A 116 0.16 1.35 -9.76
C HIS A 116 1.13 2.17 -8.93
N HIS A 117 1.34 3.41 -9.34
CA HIS A 117 2.04 4.43 -8.58
C HIS A 117 1.15 4.89 -7.41
N GLY A 118 1.70 5.15 -6.23
CA GLY A 118 1.00 5.61 -5.04
C GLY A 118 0.28 6.96 -5.21
N ARG A 119 0.73 7.81 -6.15
CA ARG A 119 -0.02 9.01 -6.60
C ARG A 119 -1.22 8.72 -7.51
N CYS A 120 -1.39 7.50 -8.02
CA CYS A 120 -2.54 7.16 -8.85
C CYS A 120 -3.80 7.20 -7.99
N PHE A 121 -4.81 7.97 -8.40
CA PHE A 121 -6.08 8.02 -7.70
C PHE A 121 -6.76 6.68 -7.89
N HIS A 122 -7.06 6.02 -6.77
CA HIS A 122 -7.71 4.74 -6.77
C HIS A 122 -8.67 4.58 -5.60
N ALA A 123 -9.64 3.68 -5.78
CA ALA A 123 -10.71 3.40 -4.83
C ALA A 123 -11.17 1.95 -5.01
N SER A 124 -11.94 1.41 -4.07
CA SER A 124 -12.58 0.10 -4.26
C SER A 124 -13.98 0.02 -3.67
N GLY A 125 -14.92 -0.52 -4.46
CA GLY A 125 -16.32 -0.69 -4.06
C GLY A 125 -16.55 -1.84 -3.07
N PRO A 126 -17.78 -2.01 -2.57
CA PRO A 126 -18.14 -3.10 -1.66
C PRO A 126 -17.99 -4.47 -2.35
N ASN A 127 -17.86 -5.52 -1.55
CA ASN A 127 -17.89 -6.89 -2.08
C ASN A 127 -19.35 -7.38 -2.08
N LYS A 128 -19.96 -7.49 -3.26
CA LYS A 128 -21.32 -8.01 -3.47
C LYS A 128 -21.33 -9.49 -3.90
N SER A 129 -20.16 -10.13 -3.91
CA SER A 129 -20.03 -11.55 -4.21
C SER A 129 -20.27 -12.40 -2.97
N ASP A 130 -20.47 -13.69 -3.19
CA ASP A 130 -20.81 -14.66 -2.15
C ASP A 130 -19.56 -15.31 -1.53
N ASP A 131 -18.36 -14.81 -1.88
CA ASP A 131 -17.07 -15.24 -1.35
C ASP A 131 -16.20 -14.03 -0.98
N ARG A 132 -15.13 -14.26 -0.21
CA ARG A 132 -14.22 -13.21 0.23
C ARG A 132 -13.24 -12.82 -0.87
N ARG A 133 -13.01 -11.51 -1.02
CA ARG A 133 -12.02 -10.93 -1.91
C ARG A 133 -10.72 -10.70 -1.15
N ILE A 134 -9.63 -11.35 -1.56
CA ILE A 134 -8.32 -11.29 -0.90
C ILE A 134 -7.31 -10.70 -1.89
N GLY A 135 -6.80 -9.52 -1.56
CA GLY A 135 -5.68 -8.90 -2.24
C GLY A 135 -4.43 -8.84 -1.37
N LEU A 136 -3.27 -8.92 -1.99
CA LEU A 136 -1.97 -8.69 -1.36
C LEU A 136 -1.31 -7.48 -2.03
N ALA A 137 -1.16 -6.39 -1.31
CA ALA A 137 -0.37 -5.24 -1.77
C ALA A 137 1.08 -5.45 -1.35
N ILE A 138 1.99 -5.44 -2.31
CA ILE A 138 3.44 -5.46 -2.09
C ILE A 138 3.98 -4.14 -2.60
N ARG A 139 4.59 -3.35 -1.72
CA ARG A 139 5.06 -2.00 -2.05
C ARG A 139 6.56 -2.04 -2.27
N TYR A 140 6.95 -1.75 -3.50
CA TYR A 140 8.34 -1.70 -3.91
C TYR A 140 8.83 -0.26 -3.90
N VAL A 141 10.06 -0.08 -3.46
CA VAL A 141 10.79 1.19 -3.48
C VAL A 141 12.19 0.97 -4.02
N THR A 142 12.82 2.05 -4.49
CA THR A 142 14.26 2.05 -4.80
C THR A 142 15.08 2.53 -3.58
N PRO A 143 16.41 2.31 -3.58
CA PRO A 143 17.31 2.90 -2.58
C PRO A 143 17.25 4.44 -2.50
N GLU A 144 16.81 5.10 -3.56
CA GLU A 144 16.78 6.56 -3.71
C GLU A 144 15.66 7.22 -2.90
N VAL A 145 14.62 6.47 -2.52
CA VAL A 145 13.54 6.96 -1.65
C VAL A 145 14.12 7.49 -0.34
N ARG A 146 13.72 8.70 0.04
CA ARG A 146 14.16 9.38 1.26
C ARG A 146 13.00 9.46 2.24
N HIS A 147 13.23 9.08 3.48
CA HIS A 147 12.32 9.43 4.56
C HIS A 147 12.42 10.92 4.86
N GLU A 148 11.29 11.62 4.84
CA GLU A 148 11.20 12.97 5.37
C GLU A 148 11.02 12.95 6.90
N ALA A 149 10.43 11.86 7.43
CA ALA A 149 10.24 11.67 8.86
C ALA A 149 11.54 11.22 9.56
N PRO A 150 11.90 11.82 10.71
CA PRO A 150 13.01 11.35 11.52
C PRO A 150 12.66 10.00 12.15
N GLY A 151 13.53 9.00 12.02
CA GLY A 151 13.30 7.69 12.63
C GLY A 151 14.06 6.56 11.95
N LYS A 152 13.70 5.34 12.31
CA LYS A 152 14.20 4.13 11.66
C LYS A 152 13.11 3.57 10.77
N ASP A 153 13.47 3.18 9.56
CA ASP A 153 12.61 2.38 8.72
C ASP A 153 13.37 1.22 8.09
N TYR A 154 12.60 0.20 7.72
CA TYR A 154 13.06 -1.13 7.36
C TYR A 154 12.56 -1.48 5.97
N ALA A 155 13.40 -2.15 5.19
CA ALA A 155 13.00 -2.68 3.90
C ALA A 155 13.83 -3.93 3.55
N MET A 156 13.27 -4.83 2.76
CA MET A 156 13.95 -6.05 2.31
C MET A 156 14.53 -5.83 0.92
N LEU A 157 15.85 -5.90 0.77
CA LEU A 157 16.48 -5.90 -0.55
C LEU A 157 16.11 -7.18 -1.31
N VAL A 158 15.37 -7.04 -2.41
CA VAL A 158 14.90 -8.17 -3.23
C VAL A 158 15.60 -8.23 -4.59
N ARG A 159 16.30 -7.17 -5.00
CA ARG A 159 17.15 -7.15 -6.20
C ARG A 159 18.21 -6.05 -6.14
N GLY A 160 19.36 -6.29 -6.76
CA GLY A 160 20.40 -5.29 -6.93
C GLY A 160 21.14 -5.00 -5.62
N CYS A 161 21.35 -3.72 -5.32
CA CYS A 161 22.01 -3.27 -4.09
C CYS A 161 21.41 -1.99 -3.53
N ASP A 162 21.48 -1.82 -2.20
CA ASP A 162 21.22 -0.56 -1.52
C ASP A 162 22.56 0.12 -1.17
N ALA A 163 23.10 0.88 -2.12
CA ALA A 163 24.38 1.58 -1.95
C ALA A 163 24.27 2.80 -1.03
N LEU A 164 23.08 3.42 -0.97
CA LEU A 164 22.81 4.61 -0.18
C LEU A 164 22.63 4.29 1.31
N ARG A 165 22.25 3.03 1.63
CA ARG A 165 22.00 2.56 2.99
C ARG A 165 20.98 3.45 3.71
N GLY A 166 20.01 3.96 2.96
CA GLY A 166 18.89 4.74 3.50
C GLY A 166 17.92 3.89 4.31
N TRP A 167 17.94 2.58 4.07
CA TRP A 167 17.06 1.60 4.71
C TRP A 167 17.84 0.71 5.68
N ILE A 168 17.20 0.34 6.79
CA ILE A 168 17.66 -0.80 7.58
C ILE A 168 17.25 -2.06 6.83
N ASN A 169 18.21 -2.64 6.11
CA ASN A 169 17.96 -3.81 5.28
C ASN A 169 17.67 -5.04 6.14
N VAL A 170 16.52 -5.65 5.91
CA VAL A 170 16.09 -6.88 6.59
C VAL A 170 16.18 -8.08 5.66
N ALA A 171 16.56 -9.23 6.21
CA ALA A 171 16.52 -10.49 5.48
C ALA A 171 15.10 -11.07 5.51
N GLY A 172 14.84 -12.03 4.62
CA GLY A 172 13.64 -12.87 4.71
C GLY A 172 13.62 -13.67 6.02
N PRO A 173 12.42 -14.06 6.49
CA PRO A 173 12.30 -14.88 7.69
C PRO A 173 13.01 -16.22 7.51
N ARG A 174 13.60 -16.72 8.58
CA ARG A 174 14.30 -18.01 8.68
C ARG A 174 13.35 -19.20 8.61
N GLY A 175 12.08 -18.99 8.96
CA GLY A 175 11.05 -20.02 8.89
C GLY A 175 9.68 -19.47 9.24
N LEU A 176 8.66 -20.32 9.11
CA LEU A 176 7.32 -19.97 9.55
C LEU A 176 7.30 -19.80 11.07
N PHE A 177 6.97 -18.59 11.53
CA PHE A 177 6.84 -18.25 12.95
C PHE A 177 8.11 -18.55 13.77
N ASP A 178 9.30 -18.38 13.19
CA ASP A 178 10.55 -18.45 13.96
C ASP A 178 10.50 -17.42 15.08
N ALA A 179 10.72 -17.86 16.32
CA ALA A 179 10.53 -17.03 17.51
C ALA A 179 11.32 -15.71 17.44
N SER A 180 12.54 -15.76 16.92
CA SER A 180 13.39 -14.58 16.83
C SER A 180 13.08 -13.69 15.63
N ASP A 181 12.41 -14.19 14.59
CA ASP A 181 11.84 -13.33 13.54
C ASP A 181 10.58 -12.62 14.04
N LEU A 182 9.79 -13.27 14.91
CA LEU A 182 8.64 -12.64 15.57
C LEU A 182 9.07 -11.54 16.53
N GLU A 183 10.09 -11.79 17.37
CA GLU A 183 10.67 -10.75 18.24
C GLU A 183 11.21 -9.57 17.42
N PHE A 184 11.86 -9.85 16.29
CA PHE A 184 12.35 -8.81 15.40
C PHE A 184 11.20 -8.03 14.74
N TYR A 185 10.13 -8.71 14.32
CA TYR A 185 8.92 -8.08 13.79
C TYR A 185 8.28 -7.12 14.81
N ASP A 186 8.16 -7.53 16.08
CA ASP A 186 7.64 -6.67 17.14
C ASP A 186 8.50 -5.40 17.33
N GLN A 187 9.83 -5.52 17.21
CA GLN A 187 10.73 -4.38 17.24
C GLN A 187 10.53 -3.44 16.03
N VAL A 188 10.36 -3.99 14.83
CA VAL A 188 10.08 -3.20 13.62
C VAL A 188 8.79 -2.40 13.78
N LEU A 189 7.72 -3.04 14.28
CA LEU A 189 6.45 -2.36 14.54
C LEU A 189 6.59 -1.23 15.57
N ALA A 190 7.36 -1.43 16.63
CA ALA A 190 7.61 -0.40 17.64
C ALA A 190 8.35 0.81 17.05
N ASP A 191 9.40 0.56 16.25
CA ASP A 191 10.21 1.61 15.62
C ASP A 191 9.40 2.39 14.57
N GLN A 192 8.61 1.70 13.73
CA GLN A 192 7.74 2.34 12.74
C GLN A 192 6.63 3.16 13.39
N SER A 193 6.02 2.64 14.47
CA SER A 193 5.00 3.37 15.23
C SER A 193 5.56 4.66 15.82
N ALA A 194 6.78 4.62 16.38
CA ALA A 194 7.46 5.80 16.90
C ALA A 194 7.78 6.83 15.80
N THR A 195 8.21 6.36 14.62
CA THR A 195 8.56 7.21 13.48
C THR A 195 7.33 7.90 12.89
N LEU A 196 6.21 7.18 12.73
CA LEU A 196 4.97 7.71 12.18
C LEU A 196 4.23 8.63 13.19
N ALA A 197 4.26 8.30 14.49
CA ALA A 197 3.66 9.14 15.53
C ALA A 197 4.38 10.49 15.68
N ALA A 198 5.70 10.55 15.41
CA ALA A 198 6.46 11.80 15.45
C ALA A 198 6.04 12.82 14.37
N GLY A 199 5.37 12.37 13.29
CA GLY A 199 4.86 13.22 12.20
C GLY A 199 3.36 13.51 12.25
N ALA A 200 2.61 12.89 13.17
CA ALA A 200 1.15 13.00 13.23
C ALA A 200 0.70 14.02 14.29
N SER A 201 -0.25 14.90 13.95
CA SER A 201 -0.87 15.82 14.91
C SER A 201 -1.84 15.13 15.89
N THR A 202 -2.13 13.84 15.69
CA THR A 202 -2.93 12.99 16.58
C THR A 202 -2.50 11.53 16.44
N ASP A 203 -2.43 10.82 17.58
CA ASP A 203 -2.11 9.39 17.69
C ASP A 203 -3.11 8.53 16.90
N VAL A 204 -2.80 8.26 15.64
CA VAL A 204 -3.45 7.21 14.87
C VAL A 204 -2.35 6.41 14.20
N GLY A 205 -1.98 5.30 14.83
CA GLY A 205 -1.08 4.33 14.21
C GLY A 205 -1.71 3.83 12.91
N LEU A 206 -0.94 3.82 11.83
CA LEU A 206 -1.34 3.25 10.54
C LEU A 206 -1.81 1.78 10.68
N TYR A 207 -1.40 1.12 11.76
CA TYR A 207 -1.55 -0.31 12.02
C TYR A 207 -2.33 -0.61 13.31
N SER A 208 -3.44 0.09 13.58
CA SER A 208 -4.36 -0.38 14.62
C SER A 208 -5.07 -1.63 14.08
N ALA A 209 -4.58 -2.81 14.48
CA ALA A 209 -5.24 -4.07 14.20
C ALA A 209 -6.67 -4.03 14.75
N THR A 210 -7.66 -4.19 13.87
CA THR A 210 -9.03 -4.57 14.24
C THR A 210 -9.25 -6.02 13.89
#